data_AF-A0A9E4WXP6-F1
#
_entry.id   AF-A0A9E4WXP6-F1
#
_cell.length_a   1.000
_cell.length_b   1.000
_cell.length_c   1.000
_cell.angle_alpha   90.00
_cell.angle_beta   90.00
_cell.angle_gamma   90.00
#
_symmetry.space_group_name_H-M   'P 1'
#
loop_
_entity.id
_entity.type
_entity.pdbx_description
1 polymer ?
#
loop_
_entity_poly.entity_id
_entity_poly.type
_entity_poly.pdbx_seq_one_letter_code
_entity_poly.pdbx_strand_id
1 'polypeptide(L)' 'MTRPSDRPAALLGRPAPDFTLPDPEGEFISLGDLRGRKVALVFLRHFA' A
#
# COMPACT_ATOMS: atom_id res chain seq x y z
N MET A 1 -20.27 11.31 -16.98
CA MET A 1 -20.02 9.88 -17.25
C MET A 1 -18.53 9.61 -16.99
N THR A 2 -18.14 9.34 -15.76
CA THR A 2 -16.74 9.11 -15.35
C THR A 2 -16.32 7.73 -15.82
N ARG A 3 -15.29 7.63 -16.66
CA ARG A 3 -14.76 6.33 -17.12
C ARG A 3 -14.10 5.61 -15.94
N PRO A 4 -14.28 4.29 -15.78
CA PRO A 4 -13.70 3.54 -14.65
C PRO A 4 -12.16 3.63 -14.54
N SER A 5 -11.49 4.13 -15.58
CA SER A 5 -10.04 4.32 -15.69
C SER A 5 -9.49 5.64 -15.13
N ASP A 6 -10.32 6.57 -14.66
CA ASP A 6 -9.85 7.86 -14.08
C ASP A 6 -9.38 7.79 -12.62
N ARG A 7 -9.40 6.59 -12.01
CA ARG A 7 -9.12 6.39 -10.58
C ARG A 7 -7.65 6.56 -10.12
N PRO A 8 -6.59 6.30 -10.92
CA PRO A 8 -5.22 6.43 -10.42
C PRO A 8 -4.81 7.89 -10.17
N ALA A 9 -5.26 8.82 -11.01
CA ALA A 9 -4.89 10.24 -10.91
C ALA A 9 -5.41 10.87 -9.60
N ALA A 10 -6.55 10.42 -9.09
CA ALA A 10 -7.17 10.92 -7.87
C ALA A 10 -6.41 10.59 -6.57
N LEU A 11 -5.39 9.72 -6.63
CA LEU A 11 -4.62 9.28 -5.46
C LEU A 11 -3.21 9.89 -5.40
N LEU A 12 -2.74 10.53 -6.47
CA LEU A 12 -1.43 11.17 -6.49
C LEU A 12 -1.36 12.32 -5.47
N GLY A 13 -0.29 12.36 -4.68
CA GLY A 13 -0.07 13.40 -3.64
C GLY A 13 -0.89 13.21 -2.36
N ARG A 14 -1.82 12.25 -2.32
CA ARG A 14 -2.52 11.87 -1.08
C ARG A 14 -1.67 10.86 -0.29
N PRO A 15 -1.73 10.88 1.06
CA PRO A 15 -1.16 9.82 1.85
C PRO A 15 -1.69 8.46 1.42
N ALA A 16 -0.81 7.46 1.36
CA ALA A 16 -1.23 6.09 1.16
C ALA A 16 -2.21 5.67 2.29
N PRO A 17 -3.28 4.93 1.99
CA PRO A 17 -4.16 4.38 3.02
C PRO A 17 -3.36 3.50 3.98
N ASP A 18 -3.68 3.57 5.26
CA ASP A 18 -3.08 2.69 6.25
C ASP A 18 -3.65 1.28 6.13
N PHE A 19 -2.82 0.28 6.39
CA PHE A 19 -3.21 -1.12 6.44
C PHE A 19 -2.22 -1.89 7.31
N THR A 20 -2.68 -3.02 7.84
CA THR A 20 -1.87 -3.94 8.64
C THR A 20 -1.85 -5.29 7.97
N LEU A 21 -0.66 -5.88 7.80
CA LEU A 21 -0.46 -7.20 7.23
C LEU A 21 0.49 -8.01 8.12
N PRO A 22 0.38 -9.35 8.15
CA PRO A 22 1.43 -10.18 8.71
C PRO A 22 2.69 -10.06 7.85
N ASP A 23 3.83 -10.02 8.51
CA ASP A 23 5.14 -10.24 7.91
C ASP A 23 5.39 -11.74 7.68
N PRO A 24 6.53 -12.13 7.08
CA PRO A 24 6.85 -13.55 6.85
C PRO A 24 6.93 -14.41 8.12
N GLU A 25 7.24 -13.79 9.26
CA GLU A 25 7.29 -14.44 10.57
C GLU A 25 5.90 -14.54 11.23
N GLY A 26 4.88 -13.92 10.66
CA GLY A 26 3.50 -13.91 11.13
C GLY A 26 3.19 -12.74 12.09
N GLU A 27 4.15 -11.87 12.34
CA GLU A 27 3.96 -10.67 13.16
C GLU A 27 3.28 -9.57 12.36
N PHE A 28 2.39 -8.82 12.99
CA PHE A 28 1.63 -7.80 12.29
C PHE A 28 2.42 -6.49 12.21
N ILE A 29 2.54 -5.95 11.00
CA ILE A 29 3.13 -4.64 10.72
C ILE A 29 2.10 -3.73 10.05
N SER A 30 2.03 -2.47 10.48
CA SER A 30 1.19 -1.45 9.85
C SER A 30 2.02 -0.53 8.95
N LEU A 31 1.44 -0.04 7.86
CA LEU A 31 2.12 0.95 7.02
C LEU A 31 2.48 2.22 7.82
N GLY A 32 1.64 2.59 8.78
CA GLY A 32 1.88 3.67 9.74
C GLY A 32 3.20 3.53 10.52
N ASP A 33 3.67 2.32 10.77
CA ASP A 33 4.92 2.06 11.52
C ASP A 33 6.17 2.41 10.70
N LEU A 34 6.03 2.52 9.37
CA LEU A 34 7.12 2.81 8.43
C LEU A 34 7.24 4.29 8.06
N ARG A 35 6.51 5.19 8.74
CA ARG A 35 6.57 6.63 8.48
C ARG A 35 7.98 7.20 8.63
N GLY A 36 8.25 8.29 7.90
CA GLY A 36 9.57 8.93 7.86
C GLY A 36 10.58 8.24 6.93
N ARG A 37 10.19 7.16 6.25
CA ARG A 37 11.00 6.42 5.28
C ARG A 37 10.38 6.48 3.89
N LYS A 38 11.20 6.32 2.84
CA LYS A 38 10.71 6.06 1.49
C LYS A 38 10.30 4.59 1.42
N VAL A 39 9.03 4.32 1.11
CA VAL A 39 8.45 2.98 1.11
C VAL A 39 7.84 2.70 -0.27
N ALA A 40 8.01 1.47 -0.76
CA ALA A 40 7.36 0.98 -1.97
C ALA A 40 6.52 -0.25 -1.62
N LEU A 41 5.26 -0.25 -2.04
CA LEU A 41 4.37 -1.41 -1.92
C LEU A 41 4.40 -2.21 -3.22
N VAL A 42 4.79 -3.47 -3.13
CA VAL A 42 4.91 -4.37 -4.29
C VAL A 42 3.97 -5.56 -4.10
N PHE A 43 3.01 -5.73 -5.02
CA PHE A 43 2.14 -6.90 -5.06
C PHE A 43 2.79 -8.00 -5.90
N LEU A 44 3.23 -9.06 -5.25
CA LEU A 44 3.85 -10.22 -5.90
C LEU A 44 2.80 -11.30 -6.18
N ARG A 45 2.89 -11.95 -7.35
CA ARG A 45 1.92 -12.97 -7.78
C ARG A 45 2.16 -14.35 -7.15
N HIS A 46 3.38 -14.61 -6.69
CA HIS A 46 3.75 -15.86 -6.04
C HIS A 46 4.69 -15.53 -4.88
N PHE A 47 4.15 -15.57 -3.67
CA PHE A 47 4.92 -15.52 -2.43
C PHE A 47 4.62 -16.82 -1.70
N ALA A 48 5.66 -17.61 -1.44
CA ALA A 48 5.62 -18.87 -0.71
C ALA A 48 6.82 -18.90 0.22
#